data_AF-I3D0J8-F1
#
_entry.id   AF-I3D0J8-F1
#
_cell.length_a   1.000
_cell.length_b   1.000
_cell.length_c   1.000
_cell.angle_alpha   90.00
_cell.angle_beta   90.00
_cell.angle_gamma   90.00
#
_symmetry.space_group_name_H-M   'P 1'
#
loop_
_entity.id
_entity.type
_entity.pdbx_description
1 polymer ?
#
loop_
_entity_poly.entity_id
_entity_poly.type
_entity_poly.pdbx_seq_one_letter_code
_entity_poly.pdbx_strand_id
1 'polypeptide(L)' 'MKSENQKLRNYISLVSAEIELKQRITEIKQNFVNLSDSEYIVEPILDRITKINSEKIFLEKELNLS' A
#
# COMPACT_ATOMS: atom_id res chain seq x y z
N MET A 1 -24.41 -5.54 -7.79
CA MET A 1 -24.13 -4.18 -8.33
C MET A 1 -23.60 -3.19 -7.28
N LYS A 2 -24.36 -2.75 -6.26
CA LYS A 2 -23.82 -1.76 -5.28
C LYS A 2 -22.62 -2.28 -4.46
N SER A 3 -22.69 -3.53 -3.99
CA SER A 3 -21.60 -4.15 -3.20
C SER A 3 -20.33 -4.36 -4.02
N GLU A 4 -20.44 -4.86 -5.24
CA GLU A 4 -19.30 -5.10 -6.14
C GLU A 4 -18.61 -3.79 -6.56
N ASN A 5 -19.38 -2.74 -6.87
CA ASN A 5 -18.82 -1.41 -7.09
C ASN A 5 -18.12 -0.85 -5.84
N GLN A 6 -18.62 -1.14 -4.64
CA GLN A 6 -17.94 -0.76 -3.40
C GLN A 6 -16.62 -1.50 -3.24
N LYS A 7 -16.59 -2.81 -3.50
CA LYS A 7 -15.36 -3.63 -3.48
C LYS A 7 -14.34 -3.10 -4.49
N LEU A 8 -14.77 -2.74 -5.69
CA LEU A 8 -13.90 -2.15 -6.72
C LEU A 8 -13.34 -0.79 -6.27
N ARG A 9 -14.16 0.08 -5.67
CA ARG A 9 -13.69 1.35 -5.10
C ARG A 9 -12.67 1.13 -3.99
N ASN A 10 -12.93 0.18 -3.09
CA ASN A 10 -11.99 -0.19 -2.02
C ASN A 10 -10.67 -0.69 -2.60
N TYR A 11 -10.72 -1.56 -3.61
CA TYR A 11 -9.53 -2.07 -4.30
C TYR A 11 -8.71 -0.93 -4.92
N ILE A 12 -9.36 -0.01 -5.65
CA ILE A 12 -8.71 1.17 -6.24
C ILE A 12 -8.05 2.02 -5.14
N SER A 13 -8.76 2.30 -4.04
CA SER A 13 -8.21 3.06 -2.91
C SER A 13 -6.97 2.38 -2.30
N LEU A 14 -6.96 1.05 -2.18
CA LEU A 14 -5.80 0.31 -1.70
C LEU A 14 -4.61 0.38 -2.66
N VAL A 15 -4.85 0.28 -3.98
CA VAL A 15 -3.81 0.46 -5.00
C VAL A 15 -3.20 1.86 -4.92
N SER A 16 -4.02 2.91 -4.82
CA SER A 16 -3.54 4.29 -4.67
C SER A 16 -2.71 4.47 -3.39
N ALA A 17 -3.18 3.93 -2.26
CA ALA A 17 -2.45 4.01 -0.99
C ALA A 17 -1.10 3.28 -1.06
N GLU A 18 -1.01 2.11 -1.70
CA GLU A 18 0.26 1.41 -1.88
C GLU A 18 1.28 2.25 -2.68
N ILE A 19 0.83 2.90 -3.76
CA ILE A 19 1.68 3.75 -4.61
C ILE A 19 2.23 4.93 -3.79
N GLU A 20 1.35 5.63 -3.05
CA GLU A 20 1.74 6.77 -2.21
C GLU A 20 2.75 6.36 -1.14
N LEU A 21 2.54 5.23 -0.45
CA LEU A 21 3.46 4.74 0.57
C LEU A 21 4.83 4.35 0.00
N LYS A 22 4.87 3.75 -1.19
CA LYS A 22 6.15 3.45 -1.88
C LYS A 22 6.90 4.72 -2.28
N GLN A 23 6.19 5.73 -2.76
CA GLN A 23 6.78 7.06 -3.02
C GLN A 23 7.32 7.66 -1.74
N ARG A 24 6.57 7.59 -0.64
CA ARG A 24 6.99 8.12 0.66
C ARG A 24 8.25 7.45 1.21
N ILE A 25 8.38 6.13 1.08
CA ILE A 25 9.62 5.41 1.42
C ILE A 25 10.80 5.95 0.62
N THR A 26 10.60 6.21 -0.67
CA THR A 26 11.65 6.74 -1.55
C THR A 26 12.07 8.14 -1.10
N GLU A 27 11.11 9.03 -0.81
CA GLU A 27 11.38 10.38 -0.29
C GLU A 27 12.10 10.34 1.07
N ILE A 28 11.70 9.46 1.98
CA ILE A 28 12.35 9.30 3.28
C ILE A 28 13.81 8.89 3.07
N LYS A 29 14.06 7.85 2.28
CA LYS A 29 15.44 7.38 2.04
C LYS A 29 16.33 8.45 1.37
N GLN A 30 15.76 9.33 0.55
CA GLN A 30 16.50 10.41 -0.09
C GLN A 30 16.81 11.59 0.86
N ASN A 31 15.94 11.87 1.82
CA ASN A 31 16.07 13.01 2.73
C ASN A 31 16.92 12.71 3.99
N PHE A 32 17.22 11.44 4.25
CA PHE A 32 18.03 11.05 5.41
C PHE A 32 19.51 10.90 5.03
N VAL A 33 20.38 11.62 5.74
CA VAL A 33 21.84 11.54 5.56
C VAL A 33 22.40 10.20 6.07
N ASN A 34 21.76 9.62 7.09
CA ASN A 34 22.08 8.32 7.64
C ASN A 34 20.93 7.33 7.35
N LEU A 35 21.24 6.25 6.63
CA LEU A 35 20.26 5.26 6.23
C LEU A 35 19.62 4.55 7.44
N SER A 36 20.37 4.30 8.51
CA SER A 36 19.88 3.61 9.71
C SER A 36 18.80 4.41 10.44
N ASP A 37 18.86 5.74 10.42
CA ASP A 37 17.85 6.59 11.06
C ASP A 37 16.53 6.58 10.27
N SER A 38 16.60 6.34 8.97
CA SER A 38 15.43 6.25 8.09
C SER A 38 14.68 4.91 8.25
N GLU A 39 15.37 3.84 8.68
CA GLU A 39 14.79 2.50 8.82
C GLU A 39 13.65 2.47 9.85
N TYR A 40 13.80 3.18 10.98
CA TYR A 40 12.76 3.31 12.01
C TYR A 40 11.45 3.91 11.48
N ILE A 41 11.52 4.72 10.42
CA ILE A 41 10.35 5.34 9.79
C ILE A 41 9.83 4.47 8.63
N VAL A 42 10.75 3.84 7.88
CA VAL A 42 10.41 3.00 6.74
C VAL A 42 9.74 1.69 7.16
N GLU A 43 10.17 1.07 8.26
CA GLU A 43 9.63 -0.23 8.71
C GLU A 43 8.10 -0.21 8.93
N PRO A 44 7.51 0.71 9.71
CA PRO A 44 6.06 0.80 9.84
C PRO A 44 5.31 1.01 8.52
N ILE A 45 5.95 1.67 7.55
CA ILE A 45 5.37 1.90 6.22
C ILE A 45 5.39 0.62 5.39
N LEU A 46 6.48 -0.16 5.46
CA LEU A 46 6.58 -1.48 4.84
C LEU A 46 5.55 -2.47 5.41
N ASP A 47 5.34 -2.45 6.74
CA ASP A 47 4.31 -3.24 7.40
C ASP A 47 2.91 -2.87 6.88
N ARG A 48 2.65 -1.57 6.69
CA ARG A 48 1.37 -1.11 6.14
C ARG A 48 1.19 -1.54 4.69
N ILE A 49 2.23 -1.47 3.86
CA ILE A 49 2.21 -1.97 2.48
C ILE A 49 1.91 -3.47 2.45
N THR A 50 2.52 -4.25 3.34
CA THR A 50 2.30 -5.70 3.43
C THR A 50 0.84 -6.03 3.75
N LYS A 51 0.22 -5.29 4.68
CA LYS A 51 -1.21 -5.41 4.99
C LYS A 51 -2.09 -5.03 3.80
N ILE A 52 -1.81 -3.90 3.15
CA ILE A 52 -2.53 -3.46 1.94
C ILE A 52 -2.46 -4.51 0.84
N ASN A 53 -1.31 -5.14 0.62
CA ASN A 53 -1.15 -6.19 -0.38
C ASN A 53 -2.00 -7.43 -0.06
N SER A 54 -2.09 -7.81 1.21
CA SER A 54 -2.96 -8.92 1.62
C SER A 54 -4.45 -8.58 1.42
N GLU A 55 -4.87 -7.36 1.75
CA GLU A 55 -6.24 -6.86 1.51
C GLU A 55 -6.59 -6.80 0.02
N LYS A 56 -5.66 -6.35 -0.83
CA LYS A 56 -5.84 -6.31 -2.29
C LYS A 56 -6.01 -7.70 -2.88
N ILE A 57 -5.15 -8.66 -2.54
CA ILE A 57 -5.24 -10.05 -3.03
C ILE A 57 -6.61 -10.66 -2.70
N PHE A 58 -7.15 -10.36 -1.51
CA PHE A 58 -8.49 -10.80 -1.15
C PHE A 58 -9.55 -10.20 -2.08
N LEU A 59 -9.51 -8.89 -2.32
CA LEU A 59 -10.47 -8.21 -3.20
C LEU A 59 -10.31 -8.59 -4.68
N GLU A 60 -9.09 -8.82 -5.16
CA GLU A 60 -8.81 -9.30 -6.53
C GLU A 60 -9.54 -10.62 -6.81
N LYS A 61 -9.48 -11.56 -5.86
CA LYS A 61 -10.21 -12.84 -5.93
C LYS A 61 -11.72 -12.64 -5.89
N GLU A 62 -12.23 -11.78 -5.01
CA GLU A 62 -13.67 -11.52 -4.93
C GLU A 62 -14.23 -10.80 -6.18
N LEU A 63 -13.40 -10.03 -6.87
CA LEU A 63 -13.75 -9.27 -8.07
C LEU A 63 -13.41 -10.00 -9.37
N ASN A 64 -12.78 -11.19 -9.30
CA ASN A 64 -12.27 -11.94 -10.45
C ASN A 64 -11.33 -11.11 -11.36
N LEU A 65 -10.39 -10.37 -10.76
CA LEU A 65 -9.41 -9.53 -11.47
C LEU A 65 -8.08 -10.26 -11.76
N SER A 66 -7.93 -11.51 -11.31
CA SER A 66 -6.71 -12.32 -11.39
C SER A 66 -7.00 -13.70 -11.97
#